data_AF-A0A1J0GBQ0-F1
#
_entry.id   AF-A0A1J0GBQ0-F1
#
_cell.length_a   1.000
_cell.length_b   1.000
_cell.length_c   1.000
_cell.angle_alpha   90.00
_cell.angle_beta   90.00
_cell.angle_gamma   90.00
#
_symmetry.space_group_name_H-M   'P 1'
#
loop_
_entity.id
_entity.type
_entity.pdbx_description
1 polymer ?
#
loop_
_entity_poly.entity_id
_entity_poly.type
_entity_poly.pdbx_seq_one_letter_code
_entity_poly.pdbx_strand_id
1 'polypeptide(L)'
;MENKRTLITILSVATVILSVANVITCMVLNFFDLKMGGPATIRSVIVTFSYIAIWIFVLIVGRIIKNRGIVRYCSALWIITLFIATLTVYINATGNAATWALPLVVLFLCPLCGIGFFVSSVLYQSIIITIISLVMLIITVISAKSKLNLNIRPH
;
A
#
# COMPACT_ATOMS: atom_id res chain seq x y z
N MET A 1 -12.97 -3.09 -32.95
CA MET A 1 -13.24 -2.46 -31.64
C MET A 1 -13.27 -3.45 -30.47
N GLU A 2 -13.64 -4.71 -30.71
CA GLU A 2 -13.75 -5.75 -29.67
C GLU A 2 -12.41 -6.12 -29.02
N ASN A 3 -11.35 -6.32 -29.80
CA ASN A 3 -10.02 -6.70 -29.30
C ASN A 3 -9.43 -5.70 -28.27
N LYS A 4 -9.67 -4.39 -28.45
CA LYS A 4 -9.20 -3.34 -27.53
C LYS A 4 -9.88 -3.42 -26.16
N ARG A 5 -11.17 -3.77 -26.10
CA ARG A 5 -11.91 -3.89 -24.84
C ARG A 5 -11.43 -5.10 -24.05
N THR A 6 -11.25 -6.23 -24.75
CA THR A 6 -10.73 -7.47 -24.16
C THR A 6 -9.35 -7.25 -23.55
N LEU A 7 -8.45 -6.57 -24.27
CA LEU A 7 -7.10 -6.27 -23.78
C LEU A 7 -7.09 -5.39 -22.51
N ILE A 8 -7.97 -4.39 -22.42
CA ILE A 8 -8.10 -3.54 -21.22
C ILE A 8 -8.58 -4.37 -20.02
N THR A 9 -9.54 -5.28 -20.23
CA THR A 9 -10.04 -6.17 -19.17
C THR A 9 -8.94 -7.11 -18.68
N ILE A 10 -8.21 -7.75 -19.59
CA ILE A 10 -7.09 -8.65 -19.25
C ILE A 10 -6.03 -7.89 -18.46
N LEU A 11 -5.62 -6.71 -18.92
CA LEU A 11 -4.61 -5.90 -18.22
C LEU A 11 -5.09 -5.49 -16.83
N SER A 12 -6.37 -5.15 -16.69
CA SER A 12 -6.96 -4.78 -15.39
C SER A 12 -6.92 -5.94 -14.41
N VAL A 13 -7.35 -7.12 -14.85
CA VAL A 13 -7.36 -8.34 -14.03
C VAL A 13 -5.94 -8.75 -13.65
N ALA A 14 -5.01 -8.76 -14.61
CA ALA A 14 -3.61 -9.06 -14.36
C ALA A 14 -2.98 -8.10 -13.33
N THR A 15 -3.32 -6.81 -13.41
CA THR A 15 -2.84 -5.80 -12.46
C THR A 15 -3.36 -6.04 -11.04
N VAL A 16 -4.63 -6.42 -10.89
CA VAL A 16 -5.21 -6.75 -9.58
C VAL A 16 -4.56 -8.01 -9.02
N ILE A 17 -4.43 -9.07 -9.82
CA ILE A 17 -3.77 -10.32 -9.42
C ILE A 17 -2.33 -10.05 -8.97
N LEU A 18 -1.58 -9.25 -9.74
CA LEU A 18 -0.22 -8.84 -9.40
C LEU A 18 -0.17 -8.12 -8.04
N SER A 19 -1.12 -7.21 -7.77
CA SER A 19 -1.17 -6.48 -6.50
C SER A 19 -1.43 -7.40 -5.29
N VAL A 20 -2.32 -8.39 -5.44
CA VAL A 20 -2.64 -9.36 -4.39
C VAL A 20 -1.46 -10.30 -4.15
N ALA A 21 -0.87 -10.83 -5.22
CA ALA A 21 0.32 -11.67 -5.14
C ALA A 21 1.50 -10.93 -4.48
N ASN A 22 1.65 -9.63 -4.77
CA ASN A 22 2.66 -8.79 -4.14
C ASN A 22 2.45 -8.68 -2.62
N VAL A 23 1.22 -8.42 -2.14
CA VAL A 23 0.93 -8.36 -0.70
C VAL A 23 1.27 -9.70 -0.03
N ILE A 24 0.82 -10.81 -0.61
CA ILE A 24 1.08 -12.16 -0.05
C ILE A 24 2.57 -12.46 -0.01
N THR A 25 3.28 -12.19 -1.11
CA THR A 25 4.73 -12.44 -1.20
C THR A 25 5.49 -11.60 -0.19
N CYS A 26 5.20 -10.30 -0.10
CA CYS A 26 5.84 -9.42 0.87
C CYS A 26 5.56 -9.87 2.30
N MET A 27 4.31 -10.26 2.59
CA MET A 27 3.92 -10.79 3.89
C MET A 27 4.74 -12.05 4.22
N VAL A 28 4.81 -13.05 3.34
CA VAL A 28 5.56 -14.29 3.58
C VAL A 28 7.06 -14.01 3.77
N LEU A 29 7.65 -13.13 2.95
CA LEU A 29 9.07 -12.81 3.02
C LEU A 29 9.44 -12.06 4.32
N ASN A 30 8.55 -11.20 4.82
CA ASN A 30 8.78 -10.38 6.02
C ASN A 30 8.16 -10.97 7.30
N PHE A 31 7.37 -12.04 7.21
CA PHE A 31 6.66 -12.61 8.36
C PHE A 31 7.63 -13.07 9.45
N PHE A 32 8.78 -13.63 9.04
CA PHE A 32 9.82 -14.08 9.98
C PHE A 32 10.39 -12.93 10.80
N ASP A 33 10.69 -11.80 10.16
CA ASP A 33 11.24 -10.61 10.84
C ASP A 33 10.21 -10.03 11.83
N LEU A 34 8.93 -10.04 11.46
CA LEU A 34 7.86 -9.49 12.28
C LEU A 34 7.49 -10.39 13.47
N LYS A 35 7.51 -11.72 13.31
CA LYS A 35 7.16 -12.68 14.36
C LYS A 35 8.25 -12.81 15.43
N MET A 36 9.51 -12.62 15.06
CA MET A 36 10.63 -12.77 16.00
C MET A 36 10.92 -11.50 16.81
N GLY A 37 10.22 -10.39 16.55
CA GLY A 37 10.60 -9.07 17.09
C GLY A 37 12.04 -8.70 16.73
N GLY A 38 12.56 -9.31 15.66
CA GLY A 38 13.95 -9.19 15.25
C GLY A 38 14.20 -7.82 14.63
N PRO A 39 15.45 -7.34 14.64
CA PRO A 39 15.80 -6.13 13.91
C PRO A 39 15.51 -6.36 12.42
N ALA A 40 14.95 -5.35 11.76
CA ALA A 40 14.72 -5.41 10.32
C ALA A 40 16.04 -5.68 9.60
N THR A 41 16.00 -6.50 8.54
CA THR A 41 17.18 -6.90 7.78
C THR A 41 17.22 -6.19 6.43
N ILE A 42 18.36 -6.29 5.73
CA ILE A 42 18.50 -5.79 4.35
C ILE A 42 17.44 -6.43 3.44
N ARG A 43 17.07 -7.69 3.68
CA ARG A 43 15.99 -8.36 2.96
C ARG A 43 14.66 -7.64 3.15
N SER A 44 14.31 -7.28 4.39
CA SER A 44 13.07 -6.57 4.70
C SER A 44 13.02 -5.20 4.01
N VAL A 45 14.17 -4.52 3.91
CA VAL A 45 14.31 -3.25 3.17
C VAL A 45 13.99 -3.42 1.68
N ILE A 46 14.58 -4.43 1.04
CA ILE A 46 14.33 -4.74 -0.38
C ILE A 46 12.85 -5.06 -0.62
N VAL A 47 12.22 -5.82 0.29
CA VAL A 47 10.80 -6.14 0.22
C VAL A 47 9.94 -4.87 0.32
N THR A 48 10.23 -3.97 1.27
CA THR A 48 9.52 -2.69 1.40
C THR A 48 9.61 -1.84 0.15
N PHE A 49 10.81 -1.68 -0.43
CA PHE A 49 10.98 -0.91 -1.66
C PHE A 49 10.24 -1.53 -2.84
N SER A 50 10.32 -2.87 -2.98
CA SER A 50 9.61 -3.60 -4.03
C SER A 50 8.09 -3.46 -3.89
N TYR A 51 7.58 -3.54 -2.65
CA TYR A 51 6.18 -3.36 -2.33
C TYR A 51 5.68 -1.98 -2.77
N ILE A 52 6.38 -0.90 -2.39
CA ILE A 52 6.03 0.47 -2.76
C ILE A 52 6.11 0.66 -4.28
N ALA A 53 7.18 0.15 -4.92
CA ALA A 53 7.37 0.27 -6.38
C ALA A 53 6.22 -0.39 -7.16
N ILE A 54 5.78 -1.58 -6.75
CA ILE A 54 4.65 -2.28 -7.37
C ILE A 54 3.35 -1.50 -7.19
N TRP A 55 3.11 -0.89 -6.03
CA TRP A 55 1.91 -0.05 -5.84
C TRP A 55 1.92 1.19 -6.71
N ILE A 56 3.07 1.84 -6.86
CA ILE A 56 3.24 2.96 -7.80
C ILE A 56 2.96 2.49 -9.22
N PHE A 57 3.49 1.34 -9.63
CA PHE A 57 3.25 0.75 -10.95
C PHE A 57 1.77 0.46 -11.20
N VAL A 58 1.08 -0.20 -10.25
CA VAL A 58 -0.37 -0.48 -10.32
C VAL A 58 -1.18 0.80 -10.51
N LEU A 59 -0.81 1.87 -9.79
CA LEU A 59 -1.46 3.18 -9.92
C LEU A 59 -1.23 3.80 -11.30
N ILE A 60 0.00 3.77 -11.81
CA ILE A 60 0.35 4.26 -13.15
C ILE A 60 -0.47 3.51 -14.21
N VAL A 61 -0.48 2.17 -14.16
CA VAL A 61 -1.26 1.34 -15.08
C VAL A 61 -2.75 1.69 -15.01
N GLY A 62 -3.31 1.77 -13.80
CA GLY A 62 -4.70 2.17 -13.58
C GLY A 62 -5.06 3.52 -14.20
N ARG A 63 -4.13 4.49 -14.16
CA ARG A 63 -4.28 5.79 -14.84
C ARG A 63 -4.21 5.68 -16.36
N ILE A 64 -3.22 4.95 -16.90
CA ILE A 64 -3.01 4.78 -18.35
C ILE A 64 -4.25 4.15 -18.99
N ILE A 65 -4.77 3.07 -18.41
CA ILE A 65 -5.96 2.39 -18.93
C ILE A 65 -7.27 3.09 -18.57
N LYS A 66 -7.20 4.20 -17.81
CA LYS A 66 -8.36 5.00 -17.38
C LYS A 66 -9.40 4.18 -16.59
N ASN A 67 -8.98 3.09 -15.92
CA ASN A 67 -9.87 2.23 -15.14
C ASN A 67 -10.03 2.78 -13.72
N ARG A 68 -11.21 3.37 -13.44
CA ARG A 68 -11.54 3.93 -12.12
C ARG A 68 -11.58 2.87 -11.01
N GLY A 69 -11.87 1.62 -11.36
CA GLY A 69 -11.90 0.51 -10.40
C GLY A 69 -10.55 0.30 -9.73
N ILE A 70 -9.47 0.27 -10.53
CA ILE A 70 -8.10 0.09 -10.00
C ILE A 70 -7.70 1.26 -9.11
N VAL A 71 -7.95 2.50 -9.55
CA VAL A 71 -7.60 3.69 -8.74
C VAL A 71 -8.38 3.72 -7.42
N ARG A 72 -9.67 3.35 -7.42
CA ARG A 72 -10.48 3.21 -6.20
C ARG A 72 -9.96 2.11 -5.29
N TYR A 73 -9.59 0.96 -5.86
CA TYR A 73 -9.00 -0.15 -5.12
C TYR A 73 -7.70 0.26 -4.42
N CYS A 74 -6.78 0.93 -5.14
CA CYS A 74 -5.57 1.48 -4.53
C CYS A 74 -5.89 2.47 -3.41
N SER A 75 -6.82 3.40 -3.64
CA SER A 75 -7.20 4.37 -2.63
C SER A 75 -7.77 3.71 -1.37
N ALA A 76 -8.66 2.72 -1.52
CA ALA A 76 -9.22 1.98 -0.39
C ALA A 76 -8.12 1.27 0.42
N LEU A 77 -7.17 0.62 -0.26
CA LEU A 77 -6.07 -0.05 0.40
C LEU A 77 -5.17 0.93 1.17
N TRP A 78 -4.83 2.08 0.58
CA TRP A 78 -4.03 3.11 1.25
C TRP A 78 -4.77 3.78 2.42
N ILE A 79 -6.10 3.94 2.34
CA ILE A 79 -6.93 4.40 3.46
C ILE A 79 -6.87 3.41 4.62
N ILE A 80 -7.07 2.12 4.33
CA ILE A 80 -7.03 1.07 5.36
C ILE A 80 -5.62 1.01 5.98
N THR A 81 -4.58 1.02 5.15
CA THR A 81 -3.19 1.01 5.63
C THR A 81 -2.90 2.22 6.51
N LEU A 82 -3.35 3.42 6.12
CA LEU A 82 -3.20 4.65 6.90
C LEU A 82 -3.93 4.55 8.25
N PHE A 83 -5.14 4.00 8.26
CA PHE A 83 -5.92 3.80 9.48
C PHE A 83 -5.20 2.83 10.45
N ILE A 84 -4.72 1.69 9.94
CA ILE A 84 -3.99 0.70 10.76
C ILE A 84 -2.65 1.26 11.24
N ALA A 85 -1.93 2.04 10.41
CA ALA A 85 -0.69 2.71 10.80
C ALA A 85 -0.93 3.72 11.93
N THR A 86 -1.97 4.55 11.80
CA THR A 86 -2.34 5.54 12.83
C THR A 86 -2.78 4.87 14.13
N LEU A 87 -3.58 3.80 14.04
CA LEU A 87 -3.97 3.00 15.19
C LEU A 87 -2.73 2.40 15.88
N THR A 88 -1.74 1.94 15.11
CA THR A 88 -0.47 1.42 15.64
C THR A 88 0.33 2.51 16.36
N VAL A 89 0.37 3.74 15.84
CA VAL A 89 0.98 4.89 16.54
C VAL A 89 0.29 5.11 17.89
N TYR A 90 -1.05 5.15 17.90
CA TYR A 90 -1.83 5.37 19.12
C TYR A 90 -1.58 4.28 20.18
N ILE A 91 -1.60 3.01 19.78
CA ILE A 91 -1.34 1.86 20.67
C ILE A 91 0.05 1.97 21.29
N ASN A 92 1.08 2.24 20.47
CA ASN A 92 2.45 2.35 20.96
C ASN A 92 2.67 3.59 21.85
N ALA A 93 1.97 4.71 21.58
CA ALA A 93 2.08 5.92 22.39
C ALA A 93 1.39 5.80 23.76
N THR A 94 0.29 5.03 23.84
CA THR A 94 -0.48 4.83 25.07
C THR A 94 -0.06 3.60 25.87
N GLY A 95 0.75 2.71 25.29
CA GLY A 95 1.14 1.43 25.90
C GLY A 95 -0.02 0.43 26.00
N ASN A 96 -1.11 0.65 25.25
CA ASN A 96 -2.27 -0.23 25.33
C ASN A 96 -1.99 -1.60 24.68
N ALA A 97 -2.52 -2.68 25.24
CA ALA A 97 -2.39 -4.02 24.65
C ALA A 97 -3.53 -4.28 23.67
N ALA A 98 -3.29 -4.11 22.37
CA ALA A 98 -4.27 -4.31 21.31
C ALA A 98 -3.99 -5.58 20.47
N THR A 99 -3.99 -6.74 21.12
CA THR A 99 -3.74 -8.04 20.46
C THR A 99 -4.74 -8.36 19.35
N TRP A 100 -5.97 -7.86 19.47
CA TRP A 100 -7.00 -7.97 18.43
C TRP A 100 -6.63 -7.28 17.11
N ALA A 101 -5.74 -6.29 17.13
CA ALA A 101 -5.28 -5.58 15.94
C ALA A 101 -4.11 -6.28 15.23
N LEU A 102 -3.46 -7.27 15.86
CA LEU A 102 -2.28 -7.95 15.31
C LEU A 102 -2.49 -8.53 13.91
N PRO A 103 -3.59 -9.24 13.60
CA PRO A 103 -3.80 -9.76 12.25
C PRO A 103 -3.82 -8.67 11.18
N LEU A 104 -4.39 -7.50 11.51
CA LEU A 104 -4.45 -6.35 10.60
C LEU A 104 -3.08 -5.70 10.44
N VAL A 105 -2.31 -5.58 11.52
CA VAL A 105 -0.92 -5.10 11.48
C VAL A 105 -0.07 -6.01 10.59
N VAL A 106 -0.17 -7.33 10.76
CA VAL A 106 0.57 -8.28 9.93
C VAL A 106 0.14 -8.15 8.47
N LEU A 107 -1.16 -8.03 8.18
CA LEU A 107 -1.64 -7.97 6.80
C LEU A 107 -1.23 -6.68 6.07
N PHE A 108 -1.32 -5.53 6.73
CA PHE A 108 -1.15 -4.22 6.07
C PHE A 108 0.19 -3.54 6.35
N LEU A 109 0.85 -3.82 7.48
CA LEU A 109 2.11 -3.18 7.88
C LEU A 109 3.33 -4.08 7.70
N CYS A 110 3.18 -5.42 7.67
CA CYS A 110 4.31 -6.34 7.47
C CYS A 110 5.10 -6.08 6.17
N PRO A 111 4.47 -5.79 5.02
CA PRO A 111 5.21 -5.43 3.81
C PRO A 111 6.09 -4.18 3.97
N LEU A 112 5.82 -3.34 4.96
CA LEU A 112 6.54 -2.09 5.23
C LEU A 112 7.51 -2.22 6.42
N CYS A 113 7.75 -3.42 6.93
CA CYS A 113 8.57 -3.61 8.14
C CYS A 113 10.05 -3.23 7.94
N GLY A 114 10.55 -3.22 6.69
CA GLY A 114 11.91 -2.82 6.37
C GLY A 114 12.26 -1.37 6.76
N ILE A 115 11.27 -0.52 7.03
CA ILE A 115 11.52 0.83 7.57
C ILE A 115 12.20 0.75 8.94
N GLY A 116 11.95 -0.29 9.72
CA GLY A 116 12.62 -0.54 11.01
C GLY A 116 14.14 -0.76 10.89
N PHE A 117 14.69 -0.86 9.67
CA PHE A 117 16.14 -0.91 9.47
C PHE A 117 16.79 0.45 9.76
N PHE A 118 16.06 1.54 9.50
CA PHE A 118 16.55 2.91 9.64
C PHE A 118 16.20 3.53 11.01
N VAL A 119 15.25 2.94 11.73
CA VAL A 119 14.76 3.45 13.02
C VAL A 119 14.66 2.33 14.04
N SER A 120 15.21 2.56 15.23
CA SER A 120 15.25 1.57 16.30
C SER A 120 13.96 1.47 17.12
N SER A 121 13.05 2.44 17.01
CA SER A 121 11.79 2.48 17.77
C SER A 121 10.58 2.25 16.88
N VAL A 122 9.72 1.33 17.33
CA VAL A 122 8.46 0.93 16.67
C VAL A 122 7.51 2.12 16.52
N LEU A 123 7.53 3.07 17.47
CA LEU A 123 6.75 4.29 17.40
C LEU A 123 7.17 5.13 16.18
N TYR A 124 8.48 5.42 16.01
CA TYR A 124 8.96 6.17 14.86
C TYR A 124 8.72 5.44 13.54
N GLN A 125 8.87 4.12 13.52
CA GLN A 125 8.53 3.30 12.36
C GLN A 125 7.07 3.48 11.94
N SER A 126 6.14 3.40 12.89
CA SER A 126 4.70 3.56 12.62
C SER A 126 4.34 4.99 12.16
N ILE A 127 5.04 6.01 12.65
CA ILE A 127 4.90 7.40 12.18
C ILE A 127 5.35 7.52 10.72
N ILE A 128 6.51 6.97 10.36
CA ILE A 128 7.01 7.00 8.98
C ILE A 128 6.07 6.26 8.04
N ILE A 129 5.55 5.09 8.44
CA ILE A 129 4.56 4.34 7.64
C ILE A 129 3.28 5.14 7.45
N THR A 130 2.81 5.83 8.50
CA THR A 130 1.66 6.74 8.42
C THR A 130 1.88 7.83 7.38
N ILE A 131 3.06 8.47 7.39
CA ILE A 131 3.43 9.50 6.42
C ILE A 131 3.47 8.94 4.99
N ILE A 132 4.12 7.80 4.76
CA ILE A 132 4.19 7.15 3.44
C ILE A 132 2.78 6.81 2.95
N SER A 133 1.94 6.25 3.82
CA SER A 133 0.56 5.89 3.48
C SER A 133 -0.28 7.12 3.14
N LEU A 134 -0.08 8.23 3.85
CA LEU A 134 -0.74 9.50 3.57
C LEU A 134 -0.30 10.07 2.21
N VAL A 135 1.00 10.07 1.91
CA VAL A 135 1.54 10.53 0.61
C VAL A 135 0.95 9.69 -0.53
N MET A 136 0.97 8.37 -0.40
CA MET A 136 0.39 7.47 -1.40
C MET A 136 -1.11 7.70 -1.57
N LEU A 137 -1.84 7.91 -0.47
CA LEU A 137 -3.25 8.24 -0.52
C LEU A 137 -3.50 9.57 -1.26
N ILE A 138 -2.75 10.62 -0.97
CA ILE A 138 -2.85 11.92 -1.66
C ILE A 138 -2.62 11.74 -3.17
N ILE A 139 -1.57 11.00 -3.56
CA ILE A 139 -1.27 10.71 -4.98
C ILE A 139 -2.44 9.98 -5.65
N THR A 140 -3.05 9.00 -4.97
CA THR A 140 -4.20 8.25 -5.50
C THR A 140 -5.43 9.15 -5.68
N VAL A 141 -5.73 10.02 -4.71
CA VAL A 141 -6.89 10.93 -4.75
C VAL A 141 -6.72 12.00 -5.82
N ILE A 142 -5.53 12.61 -5.94
CA ILE A 142 -5.21 13.55 -7.02
C ILE A 142 -5.36 12.87 -8.38
N SER A 143 -4.87 11.64 -8.50
CA SER A 143 -4.97 10.83 -9.73
C SER A 143 -6.43 10.52 -10.10
N ALA A 144 -7.31 10.34 -9.12
CA ALA A 144 -8.74 10.18 -9.34
C ALA A 144 -9.44 11.49 -9.76
N LYS A 145 -9.07 12.63 -9.16
CA LYS A 145 -9.70 13.95 -9.38
C LYS A 145 -9.27 14.64 -10.68
N SER A 146 -8.02 14.45 -11.12
CA SER A 146 -7.42 15.08 -12.32
C SER A 146 -8.26 14.92 -13.60
N LYS A 147 -9.09 13.89 -13.70
CA LYS A 147 -9.93 13.64 -14.89
C LYS A 147 -11.31 14.30 -14.85
N LEU A 148 -11.76 14.82 -13.69
CA LEU A 148 -13.03 15.56 -13.60
C LEU A 148 -12.90 16.93 -14.29
N ASN A 149 -11.74 17.59 -14.18
CA ASN A 149 -11.50 18.92 -14.75
C ASN A 149 -11.29 18.94 -16.28
N LEU A 150 -11.00 17.80 -16.91
CA LEU A 150 -10.86 17.73 -18.38
C LEU A 150 -12.19 17.54 -19.11
N ASN A 151 -13.30 17.32 -18.39
CA ASN A 151 -14.63 17.09 -18.97
C ASN A 151 -15.55 18.33 -18.88
N ILE A 152 -15.05 19.47 -18.39
CA ILE A 152 -15.80 20.73 -18.21
C ILE A 152 -15.33 21.82 -19.20
N ARG A 153 -14.54 21.47 -20.23
CA ARG A 153 -14.41 22.32 -21.43
C ARG A 153 -15.30 21.75 -22.54
N PRO A 154 -16.60 22.11 -22.60
CA PRO A 154 -17.29 22.06 -23.87
C PRO A 154 -16.63 23.10 -24.78
N HIS A 155 -16.07 22.62 -25.89
CA HIS A 155 -15.93 23.45 -27.08
C HIS A 155 -17.29 23.61 -27.73
#